data_AF-A0A356D1P8-F1
#
_entry.id   AF-A0A356D1P8-F1
#
_cell.length_a   1.000
_cell.length_b   1.000
_cell.length_c   1.000
_cell.angle_alpha   90.00
_cell.angle_beta   90.00
_cell.angle_gamma   90.00
#
_symmetry.space_group_name_H-M   'P 1'
#
loop_
_entity.id
_entity.type
_entity.pdbx_description
1 polymer ?
#
loop_
_entity_poly.entity_id
_entity_poly.type
_entity_poly.pdbx_seq_one_letter_code
_entity_poly.pdbx_strand_id
1 'polypeptide(L)'
;MSQAALNVKHHKHNNGNDEDPYSGPSNGSFLSGLFFFLVVVSTIVWSGWTVMTWMKDADRLPMSKLVLTGERHYTKNDDVRKAILSLGQPGTFMTVDVNAIQNQISMMPWIRQVTVRKQWPDELKIHIAEYVPFARWNDQNMVDGEGRVFSLPVTENGKGDYVLLYGPQGSQKEVLKEYVILKDILAKHDLKLKSISMTARNAWQIILDNDVRIELGKKEVLERLNRFLELYPLLQQTTDKRVDYVDLRYTSGAAVGWAPLLVDAPPGFQ
;
A
#
# COMPACT_ATOMS: atom_id res chain seq x y z
N MET A 1 56.41 89.72 -23.26
CA MET A 1 56.06 90.98 -23.94
C MET A 1 54.63 90.81 -24.42
N SER A 2 53.65 91.32 -23.67
CA SER A 2 53.08 92.68 -23.75
C SER A 2 52.08 92.82 -24.91
N GLN A 3 50.95 93.46 -24.58
CA GLN A 3 49.91 94.04 -25.45
C GLN A 3 48.88 93.03 -25.98
N ALA A 4 47.59 93.05 -25.63
CA ALA A 4 46.61 94.14 -25.45
C ALA A 4 46.34 94.95 -26.73
N ALA A 5 45.20 94.66 -27.37
CA ALA A 5 44.43 95.58 -28.21
C ALA A 5 42.98 95.03 -28.23
N LEU A 6 42.04 95.54 -27.41
CA LEU A 6 41.23 96.76 -27.53
C LEU A 6 40.30 96.82 -28.76
N ASN A 7 39.09 97.34 -28.47
CA ASN A 7 38.12 98.02 -29.34
C ASN A 7 37.05 97.10 -29.99
N VAL A 8 35.74 97.38 -30.06
CA VAL A 8 34.88 98.59 -29.95
C VAL A 8 33.46 98.09 -29.55
N LYS A 9 32.83 98.47 -28.43
CA LYS A 9 31.83 99.56 -28.22
C LYS A 9 30.58 99.56 -29.15
N HIS A 10 29.38 99.28 -28.63
CA HIS A 10 28.35 100.30 -28.30
C HIS A 10 26.89 99.79 -28.19
N HIS A 11 26.25 100.19 -27.08
CA HIS A 11 24.84 100.58 -26.83
C HIS A 11 23.67 99.68 -27.31
N LYS A 12 22.58 99.46 -26.55
CA LYS A 12 21.86 100.38 -25.65
C LYS A 12 20.90 99.61 -24.72
N HIS A 13 20.69 100.21 -23.54
CA HIS A 13 19.68 99.98 -22.51
C HIS A 13 18.26 99.62 -23.00
N ASN A 14 17.55 98.72 -22.28
CA ASN A 14 16.56 99.19 -21.31
C ASN A 14 16.28 98.19 -20.18
N ASN A 15 16.02 98.78 -19.02
CA ASN A 15 15.95 98.24 -17.67
C ASN A 15 14.55 97.65 -17.38
N GLY A 16 14.47 96.66 -16.48
CA GLY A 16 13.18 96.10 -16.06
C GLY A 16 13.25 94.82 -15.22
N ASN A 17 14.11 94.82 -14.20
CA ASN A 17 13.93 94.26 -12.86
C ASN A 17 12.95 93.08 -12.59
N ASP A 18 13.58 92.04 -12.01
CA ASP A 18 13.23 91.37 -10.75
C ASP A 18 12.37 90.07 -10.76
N GLU A 19 13.05 89.03 -10.24
CA GLU A 19 12.56 87.90 -9.42
C GLU A 19 12.00 86.62 -10.08
N ASP A 20 12.87 85.59 -10.03
CA ASP A 20 12.67 84.30 -9.34
C ASP A 20 12.73 82.95 -10.12
N PRO A 21 13.27 81.90 -9.47
CA PRO A 21 13.89 80.74 -10.10
C PRO A 21 13.06 79.47 -9.94
N TYR A 22 12.62 78.85 -11.03
CA TYR A 22 12.04 77.51 -10.97
C TYR A 22 12.52 76.63 -12.12
N SER A 23 13.73 76.09 -11.98
CA SER A 23 14.10 74.83 -12.63
C SER A 23 13.41 73.69 -11.88
N GLY A 24 12.15 73.40 -12.24
CA GLY A 24 11.47 72.19 -11.79
C GLY A 24 12.27 70.95 -12.21
N PRO A 25 12.48 69.97 -11.31
CA PRO A 25 13.25 68.78 -11.65
C PRO A 25 12.59 68.04 -12.82
N SER A 26 13.37 67.73 -13.84
CA SER A 26 12.88 67.06 -15.04
C SER A 26 12.39 65.64 -14.72
N ASN A 27 11.08 65.43 -14.68
CA ASN A 27 10.44 64.13 -14.47
C ASN A 27 10.74 63.10 -15.59
N GLY A 28 11.48 63.46 -16.64
CA GLY A 28 11.81 62.59 -17.77
C GLY A 28 12.76 61.42 -17.43
N SER A 29 13.69 61.61 -16.47
CA SER A 29 14.55 60.52 -15.97
C SER A 29 13.77 59.52 -15.11
N PHE A 30 12.77 60.00 -14.36
CA PHE A 30 11.87 59.17 -13.57
C PHE A 30 10.92 58.35 -14.46
N LEU A 31 10.35 58.98 -15.50
CA LEU A 31 9.46 58.31 -16.47
C LEU A 31 10.21 57.25 -17.30
N SER A 32 11.43 57.53 -17.73
CA SER A 32 12.27 56.54 -18.45
C SER A 32 12.71 55.38 -17.55
N GLY A 33 13.05 55.65 -16.29
CA GLY A 33 13.32 54.60 -15.29
C GLY A 33 12.11 53.71 -15.01
N LEU A 34 10.91 54.30 -14.91
CA LEU A 34 9.65 53.56 -14.72
C LEU A 34 9.32 52.69 -15.94
N PHE A 35 9.54 53.21 -17.16
CA PHE A 35 9.35 52.44 -18.38
C PHE A 35 10.31 51.25 -18.46
N PHE A 36 11.60 51.46 -18.18
CA PHE A 36 12.58 50.37 -18.13
C PHE A 36 12.20 49.30 -17.09
N PHE A 37 11.77 49.71 -15.90
CA PHE A 37 11.31 48.80 -14.86
C PHE A 37 10.10 47.97 -15.31
N LEU A 38 9.09 48.60 -15.95
CA LEU A 38 7.92 47.89 -16.47
C LEU A 38 8.27 46.91 -17.58
N VAL A 39 9.21 47.26 -18.47
CA VAL A 39 9.71 46.35 -19.51
C VAL A 39 10.39 45.14 -18.87
N VAL A 40 11.29 45.36 -17.91
CA VAL A 40 12.00 44.28 -17.20
C VAL A 40 11.01 43.36 -16.50
N VAL A 41 10.07 43.90 -15.73
CA VAL A 41 9.02 43.13 -15.05
C VAL A 41 8.18 42.34 -16.06
N SER A 42 7.79 42.96 -17.18
CA SER A 42 7.01 42.28 -18.22
C SER A 42 7.79 41.12 -18.85
N THR A 43 9.08 41.27 -19.12
CA THR A 43 9.94 40.17 -19.61
C THR A 43 10.12 39.05 -18.58
N ILE A 44 10.23 39.37 -17.29
CA ILE A 44 10.32 38.35 -16.23
C ILE A 44 9.00 37.57 -16.13
N VAL A 45 7.87 38.26 -16.14
CA VAL A 45 6.55 37.61 -16.12
C VAL A 45 6.34 36.78 -17.38
N TRP A 46 6.69 37.29 -18.56
CA TRP A 46 6.55 36.59 -19.83
C TRP A 46 7.46 35.36 -19.93
N SER A 47 8.72 35.47 -19.48
CA SER A 47 9.65 34.34 -19.42
C SER A 47 9.20 33.28 -18.41
N GLY A 48 8.75 33.68 -17.22
CA GLY A 48 8.19 32.77 -16.22
C GLY A 48 6.94 32.04 -16.74
N TRP A 49 6.05 32.75 -17.43
CA TRP A 49 4.85 32.15 -18.05
C TRP A 49 5.23 31.17 -19.16
N THR A 50 6.20 31.53 -20.01
CA THR A 50 6.68 30.67 -21.10
C THR A 50 7.33 29.41 -20.56
N VAL A 51 8.13 29.49 -19.51
CA VAL A 51 8.73 28.32 -18.85
C VAL A 51 7.65 27.44 -18.22
N MET A 52 6.67 28.02 -17.53
CA MET A 52 5.59 27.25 -16.90
C MET A 52 4.69 26.55 -17.91
N THR A 53 4.40 27.19 -19.05
CA THR A 53 3.64 26.58 -20.14
C THR A 53 4.44 25.49 -20.84
N TRP A 54 5.73 25.75 -21.11
CA TRP A 54 6.66 24.74 -21.64
C TRP A 54 6.80 23.51 -20.74
N MET A 55 6.82 23.67 -19.41
CA MET A 55 6.85 22.55 -18.45
C MET A 55 5.52 21.77 -18.37
N LYS A 56 4.40 22.39 -18.77
CA LYS A 56 3.06 21.78 -18.71
C LYS A 56 2.63 21.11 -20.01
N ASP A 57 3.28 21.41 -21.14
CA ASP A 57 2.96 20.82 -22.44
C ASP A 57 3.14 19.29 -22.44
N ALA A 58 2.01 18.59 -22.47
CA ALA A 58 1.90 17.13 -22.39
C ALA A 58 2.57 16.39 -23.56
N ASP A 59 2.61 17.02 -24.74
CA ASP A 59 3.16 16.42 -25.96
C ASP A 59 4.70 16.38 -25.97
N ARG A 60 5.37 17.08 -25.05
CA ARG A 60 6.85 17.18 -25.03
C ARG A 60 7.51 16.37 -23.91
N LEU A 61 6.75 16.01 -22.87
CA LEU A 61 7.19 15.15 -21.77
C LEU A 61 6.17 14.02 -21.55
N PRO A 62 6.06 13.06 -22.49
CA PRO A 62 5.27 11.88 -22.24
C PRO A 62 5.77 11.23 -20.95
N MET A 63 4.85 10.82 -20.07
CA MET A 63 5.20 10.04 -18.87
C MET A 63 5.80 8.72 -19.35
N SER A 64 7.11 8.70 -19.53
CA SER A 64 7.77 7.72 -20.40
C SER A 64 8.15 6.45 -19.64
N LYS A 65 8.31 6.56 -18.32
CA LYS A 65 8.91 5.49 -17.51
C LYS A 65 8.20 5.30 -16.18
N LEU A 66 7.56 4.15 -16.08
CA LEU A 66 7.01 3.61 -14.84
C LEU A 66 8.02 2.65 -14.23
N VAL A 67 8.61 3.01 -13.10
CA VAL A 67 9.61 2.19 -12.41
C VAL A 67 8.95 1.53 -11.21
N LEU A 68 8.72 0.22 -11.31
CA LEU A 68 8.16 -0.61 -10.25
C LEU A 68 9.28 -1.23 -9.41
N THR A 69 9.20 -1.05 -8.08
CA THR A 69 10.17 -1.59 -7.12
C THR A 69 9.46 -2.29 -5.96
N GLY A 70 10.21 -3.11 -5.21
CA GLY A 70 9.70 -3.92 -4.10
C GLY A 70 9.65 -5.41 -4.43
N GLU A 71 9.52 -6.24 -3.40
CA GLU A 71 9.31 -7.68 -3.54
C GLU A 71 7.88 -7.95 -3.99
N ARG A 72 7.74 -8.50 -5.20
CA ARG A 72 6.44 -8.74 -5.85
C ARG A 72 6.36 -10.20 -6.24
N HIS A 73 5.40 -10.91 -5.67
CA HIS A 73 5.06 -12.29 -6.01
C HIS A 73 3.79 -12.33 -6.86
N TYR A 74 2.83 -11.45 -6.57
CA TYR A 74 1.51 -11.45 -7.19
C TYR A 74 1.32 -10.35 -8.24
N THR A 75 1.89 -9.17 -8.02
CA THR A 75 1.62 -7.96 -8.81
C THR A 75 2.49 -7.90 -10.06
N LYS A 76 1.86 -8.01 -11.23
CA LYS A 76 2.52 -7.86 -12.53
C LYS A 76 2.55 -6.40 -12.96
N ASN A 77 3.45 -6.08 -13.89
CA ASN A 77 3.57 -4.72 -14.42
C ASN A 77 2.27 -4.27 -15.14
N ASP A 78 1.55 -5.22 -15.74
CA ASP A 78 0.29 -4.97 -16.44
C ASP A 78 -0.85 -4.59 -15.48
N ASP A 79 -0.90 -5.19 -14.29
CA ASP A 79 -1.92 -4.88 -13.26
C ASP A 79 -1.81 -3.41 -12.83
N VAL A 80 -0.58 -2.95 -12.57
CA VAL A 80 -0.33 -1.55 -12.21
C VAL A 80 -0.63 -0.60 -13.36
N ARG A 81 -0.27 -0.97 -14.59
CA ARG A 81 -0.60 -0.18 -15.79
C ARG A 81 -2.11 -0.02 -15.95
N LYS A 82 -2.87 -1.12 -15.84
CA LYS A 82 -4.34 -1.10 -15.92
C LYS A 82 -4.95 -0.25 -14.81
N ALA A 83 -4.45 -0.37 -13.59
CA ALA A 83 -4.88 0.48 -12.48
C ALA A 83 -4.70 1.97 -12.81
N ILE A 84 -3.55 2.38 -13.35
CA ILE A 84 -3.32 3.78 -13.73
C ILE A 84 -4.24 4.22 -14.88
N LEU A 85 -4.38 3.40 -15.93
CA LEU A 85 -5.24 3.72 -17.07
C LEU A 85 -6.73 3.83 -16.69
N SER A 86 -7.15 3.13 -15.63
CA SER A 86 -8.54 3.23 -15.13
C SER A 86 -8.90 4.59 -14.53
N LEU A 87 -7.89 5.42 -14.19
CA LEU A 87 -8.10 6.79 -13.70
C LEU A 87 -8.34 7.80 -14.83
N GLY A 88 -8.23 7.38 -16.09
CA GLY A 88 -8.40 8.23 -17.28
C GLY A 88 -7.14 8.31 -18.13
N GLN A 89 -7.12 9.27 -19.07
CA GLN A 89 -5.96 9.47 -19.92
C GLN A 89 -4.75 9.90 -19.08
N PRO A 90 -3.56 9.26 -19.26
CA PRO A 90 -2.37 9.66 -18.54
C PRO A 90 -2.02 11.10 -18.93
N GLY A 91 -2.11 12.03 -17.97
CA GLY A 91 -1.58 13.38 -18.15
C GLY A 91 -0.05 13.40 -18.19
N THR A 92 0.52 14.60 -18.25
CA THR A 92 1.97 14.84 -18.17
C THR A 92 2.53 14.43 -16.80
N PHE A 93 3.84 14.15 -16.73
CA PHE A 93 4.57 13.96 -15.45
C PHE A 93 4.26 15.06 -14.41
N MET A 94 4.10 16.31 -14.84
CA MET A 94 3.79 17.43 -13.93
C MET A 94 2.36 17.41 -13.41
N THR A 95 1.38 17.02 -14.23
CA THR A 95 -0.05 17.10 -13.89
C THR A 95 -0.61 15.81 -13.29
N VAL A 96 0.11 14.69 -13.36
CA VAL A 96 -0.35 13.42 -12.79
C VAL A 96 -0.55 13.52 -11.27
N ASP A 97 -1.71 13.05 -10.80
CA ASP A 97 -2.02 12.94 -9.38
C ASP A 97 -1.46 11.63 -8.81
N VAL A 98 -0.39 11.75 -8.03
CA VAL A 98 0.26 10.59 -7.39
C VAL A 98 -0.60 9.96 -6.31
N ASN A 99 -1.45 10.74 -5.63
CA ASN A 99 -2.33 10.25 -4.58
C ASN A 99 -3.46 9.43 -5.19
N ALA A 100 -4.02 9.88 -6.31
CA ALA A 100 -5.02 9.12 -7.06
C ALA A 100 -4.44 7.76 -7.52
N ILE A 101 -3.23 7.75 -8.08
CA ILE A 101 -2.54 6.51 -8.47
C ILE A 101 -2.29 5.61 -7.26
N GLN A 102 -1.76 6.17 -6.17
CA GLN A 102 -1.49 5.41 -4.95
C GLN A 102 -2.75 4.76 -4.41
N ASN A 103 -3.86 5.50 -4.34
CA ASN A 103 -5.15 5.00 -3.89
C ASN A 103 -5.65 3.88 -4.80
N GLN A 104 -5.56 4.06 -6.12
CA GLN A 104 -6.03 3.07 -7.09
C GLN A 104 -5.24 1.77 -7.03
N ILE A 105 -3.91 1.84 -6.89
CA ILE A 105 -3.08 0.65 -6.72
C ILE A 105 -3.38 0.00 -5.37
N SER A 106 -3.61 0.78 -4.31
CA SER A 106 -3.95 0.27 -2.97
C SER A 106 -5.31 -0.41 -2.91
N MET A 107 -6.18 -0.25 -3.93
CA MET A 107 -7.43 -1.01 -4.03
C MET A 107 -7.21 -2.49 -4.38
N MET A 108 -6.03 -2.87 -4.90
CA MET A 108 -5.71 -4.28 -5.10
C MET A 108 -5.58 -4.97 -3.74
N PRO A 109 -6.37 -6.03 -3.47
CA PRO A 109 -6.55 -6.53 -2.11
C PRO A 109 -5.28 -7.14 -1.51
N TRP A 110 -4.38 -7.69 -2.33
CA TRP A 110 -3.11 -8.29 -1.87
C TRP A 110 -1.99 -7.27 -1.62
N ILE A 111 -2.24 -5.98 -1.81
CA ILE A 111 -1.24 -4.93 -1.60
C ILE A 111 -1.36 -4.36 -0.19
N ARG A 112 -0.27 -4.48 0.59
CA ARG A 112 -0.19 -3.96 1.96
C ARG A 112 0.10 -2.46 1.98
N GLN A 113 1.03 -2.01 1.13
CA GLN A 113 1.45 -0.63 1.09
C GLN A 113 1.94 -0.28 -0.30
N VAL A 114 1.59 0.94 -0.74
CA VAL A 114 2.10 1.55 -1.97
C VAL A 114 2.68 2.90 -1.63
N THR A 115 3.81 3.23 -2.24
CA THR A 115 4.35 4.58 -2.24
C THR A 115 4.63 5.01 -3.66
N VAL A 116 3.99 6.12 -4.06
CA VAL A 116 4.15 6.68 -5.39
C VAL A 116 4.89 8.00 -5.27
N ARG A 117 6.02 8.14 -5.97
CA ARG A 117 6.75 9.41 -6.03
C ARG A 117 7.17 9.75 -7.44
N LYS A 118 7.11 11.05 -7.74
CA LYS A 118 7.70 11.63 -8.94
C LYS A 118 9.21 11.68 -8.79
N GLN A 119 9.94 11.20 -9.79
CA GLN A 119 11.38 11.33 -9.89
C GLN A 119 11.71 12.06 -11.19
N TRP A 120 12.25 13.26 -11.04
CA TRP A 120 12.65 14.07 -12.19
C TRP A 120 13.77 13.35 -12.97
N PRO A 121 13.80 13.40 -14.32
CA PRO A 121 13.00 14.27 -15.20
C PRO A 121 11.60 13.76 -15.59
N ASP A 122 11.40 12.46 -15.72
CA ASP A 122 10.21 11.88 -16.38
C ASP A 122 9.74 10.53 -15.79
N GLU A 123 10.18 10.18 -14.58
CA GLU A 123 9.96 8.85 -13.99
C GLU A 123 8.92 8.86 -12.86
N LEU A 124 7.95 7.94 -12.93
CA LEU A 124 7.09 7.63 -11.79
C LEU A 124 7.63 6.40 -11.08
N LYS A 125 8.18 6.58 -9.88
CA LYS A 125 8.68 5.48 -9.05
C LYS A 125 7.57 5.02 -8.12
N ILE A 126 7.20 3.75 -8.26
CA ILE A 126 6.19 3.10 -7.44
C ILE A 126 6.87 1.98 -6.66
N HIS A 127 6.79 2.07 -5.34
CA HIS A 127 7.23 1.02 -4.44
C HIS A 127 6.00 0.27 -3.93
N ILE A 128 5.98 -1.04 -4.11
CA ILE A 128 4.87 -1.91 -3.73
C ILE A 128 5.38 -2.92 -2.70
N ALA A 129 4.67 -3.00 -1.57
CA ALA A 129 4.81 -4.07 -0.60
C ALA A 129 3.52 -4.89 -0.58
N GLU A 130 3.63 -6.18 -0.86
CA GLU A 130 2.52 -7.13 -0.86
C GLU A 130 2.31 -7.73 0.54
N TYR A 131 1.10 -8.23 0.79
CA TYR A 131 0.86 -9.09 1.94
C TYR A 131 1.53 -10.46 1.75
N VAL A 132 2.10 -10.98 2.83
CA VAL A 132 2.64 -12.35 2.87
C VAL A 132 1.58 -13.26 3.49
N PRO A 133 1.01 -14.22 2.74
CA PRO A 133 0.00 -15.12 3.26
C PRO A 133 0.61 -16.05 4.31
N PHE A 134 -0.02 -16.11 5.47
CA PHE A 134 0.35 -17.02 6.55
C PHE A 134 -0.64 -18.18 6.65
N ALA A 135 -1.94 -17.90 6.54
CA ALA A 135 -2.99 -18.90 6.59
C ALA A 135 -4.20 -18.50 5.74
N ARG A 136 -5.08 -19.46 5.44
CA ARG A 136 -6.34 -19.21 4.75
C ARG A 136 -7.43 -18.87 5.76
N TRP A 137 -8.21 -17.84 5.47
CA TRP A 137 -9.31 -17.35 6.30
C TRP A 137 -10.66 -17.55 5.61
N ASN A 138 -11.54 -18.37 6.21
CA ASN A 138 -12.89 -18.66 5.71
C ASN A 138 -12.91 -19.01 4.19
N ASP A 139 -12.03 -19.92 3.77
CA ASP A 139 -11.87 -20.48 2.41
C ASP A 139 -11.43 -19.53 1.28
N GLN A 140 -11.89 -18.28 1.28
CA GLN A 140 -11.73 -17.34 0.18
C GLN A 140 -10.64 -16.31 0.42
N ASN A 141 -10.40 -15.96 1.68
CA ASN A 141 -9.44 -14.92 2.04
C ASN A 141 -8.16 -15.54 2.61
N MET A 142 -7.14 -14.72 2.74
CA MET A 142 -5.89 -15.03 3.43
C MET A 142 -5.76 -14.13 4.64
N VAL A 143 -4.98 -14.58 5.62
CA VAL A 143 -4.53 -13.77 6.73
C VAL A 143 -3.01 -13.76 6.76
N ASP A 144 -2.42 -12.61 7.09
CA ASP A 144 -0.98 -12.48 7.30
C ASP A 144 -0.60 -12.77 8.76
N GLY A 145 0.71 -12.74 9.06
CA GLY A 145 1.23 -12.96 10.41
C GLY A 145 0.82 -11.91 11.45
N GLU A 146 0.25 -10.78 11.05
CA GLU A 146 -0.27 -9.74 11.95
C GLU A 146 -1.80 -9.82 12.14
N GLY A 147 -2.46 -10.80 11.51
CA GLY A 147 -3.90 -11.00 11.58
C GLY A 147 -4.71 -10.08 10.66
N ARG A 148 -4.09 -9.49 9.63
CA ARG A 148 -4.80 -8.70 8.61
C ARG A 148 -5.31 -9.62 7.51
N VAL A 149 -6.56 -9.40 7.14
CA VAL A 149 -7.23 -10.17 6.08
C VAL A 149 -7.05 -9.49 4.74
N PHE A 150 -6.71 -10.27 3.74
CA PHE A 150 -6.59 -9.84 2.35
C PHE A 150 -7.01 -10.96 1.40
N SER A 151 -7.18 -10.66 0.13
CA SER A 151 -7.53 -11.65 -0.90
C SER A 151 -6.42 -11.71 -1.95
N LEU A 152 -6.11 -12.92 -2.41
CA LEU A 152 -5.15 -13.13 -3.50
C LEU A 152 -5.80 -12.94 -4.87
N PRO A 153 -5.02 -12.71 -5.94
CA PRO A 153 -5.54 -12.76 -7.30
C PRO A 153 -6.20 -14.11 -7.59
N VAL A 154 -7.26 -14.11 -8.40
CA VAL A 154 -8.02 -15.33 -8.75
C VAL A 154 -7.11 -16.44 -9.30
N THR A 155 -6.05 -16.09 -10.03
CA THR A 155 -5.09 -17.05 -10.60
C THR A 155 -4.23 -17.77 -9.56
N GLU A 156 -4.07 -17.19 -8.38
CA GLU A 156 -3.29 -17.74 -7.27
C GLU A 156 -4.18 -18.26 -6.15
N ASN A 157 -5.48 -18.00 -6.22
CA ASN A 157 -6.44 -18.54 -5.27
C ASN A 157 -6.47 -20.08 -5.39
N GLY A 158 -6.38 -20.78 -4.26
CA GLY A 158 -6.34 -22.24 -4.25
C GLY A 158 -4.93 -22.86 -4.22
N LYS A 159 -3.88 -22.11 -4.58
CA LYS A 159 -2.52 -22.63 -4.57
C LYS A 159 -1.88 -22.51 -3.18
N GLY A 160 -0.95 -23.41 -2.88
CA GLY A 160 -0.21 -23.45 -1.62
C GLY A 160 -0.89 -24.28 -0.53
N ASP A 161 -0.08 -24.94 0.28
CA ASP A 161 -0.51 -25.69 1.46
C ASP A 161 -0.56 -24.76 2.67
N TYR A 162 -1.75 -24.19 2.92
CA TYR A 162 -1.99 -23.25 4.01
C TYR A 162 -2.92 -23.88 5.04
N VAL A 163 -2.64 -23.66 6.31
CA VAL A 163 -3.58 -23.98 7.39
C VAL A 163 -4.88 -23.21 7.20
N LEU A 164 -6.00 -23.86 7.52
CA LEU A 164 -7.33 -23.28 7.41
C LEU A 164 -7.76 -22.69 8.76
N LEU A 165 -8.04 -21.40 8.78
CA LEU A 165 -8.57 -20.67 9.93
C LEU A 165 -10.01 -20.25 9.64
N TYR A 166 -10.92 -20.57 10.57
CA TYR A 166 -12.32 -20.19 10.47
C TYR A 166 -12.76 -19.38 11.68
N GLY A 167 -13.59 -18.37 11.44
CA GLY A 167 -14.20 -17.62 12.53
C GLY A 167 -15.13 -16.49 12.09
N PRO A 168 -15.85 -15.90 13.06
CA PRO A 168 -16.69 -14.73 12.81
C PRO A 168 -15.84 -13.52 12.39
N GLN A 169 -16.46 -12.58 11.69
CA GLN A 169 -15.80 -11.33 11.31
C GLN A 169 -15.28 -10.58 12.54
N GLY A 170 -14.04 -10.09 12.48
CA GLY A 170 -13.39 -9.39 13.60
C GLY A 170 -12.57 -10.30 14.53
N SER A 171 -12.69 -11.63 14.41
CA SER A 171 -11.96 -12.58 15.26
C SER A 171 -10.62 -13.06 14.71
N GLN A 172 -10.14 -12.50 13.59
CA GLN A 172 -9.01 -13.04 12.84
C GLN A 172 -7.73 -13.07 13.67
N LYS A 173 -7.48 -12.00 14.44
CA LYS A 173 -6.33 -11.92 15.36
C LYS A 173 -6.45 -12.91 16.51
N GLU A 174 -7.65 -13.15 17.02
CA GLU A 174 -7.90 -14.10 18.11
C GLU A 174 -7.67 -15.55 17.64
N VAL A 175 -8.25 -15.91 16.49
CA VAL A 175 -8.06 -17.23 15.87
C VAL A 175 -6.60 -17.46 15.49
N LEU A 176 -5.92 -16.46 14.92
CA LEU A 176 -4.50 -16.57 14.60
C LEU A 176 -3.64 -16.76 15.85
N LYS A 177 -3.92 -16.02 16.93
CA LYS A 177 -3.20 -16.16 18.20
C LYS A 177 -3.39 -17.56 18.78
N GLU A 178 -4.63 -18.04 18.83
CA GLU A 178 -4.93 -19.37 19.35
C GLU A 178 -4.29 -20.45 18.50
N TYR A 179 -4.34 -20.30 17.16
CA TYR A 179 -3.64 -21.19 16.23
C TYR A 179 -2.16 -21.34 16.57
N VAL A 180 -1.43 -20.23 16.76
CA VAL A 180 0.02 -20.27 17.06
C VAL A 180 0.27 -21.03 18.35
N ILE A 181 -0.53 -20.79 19.40
CA ILE A 181 -0.41 -21.48 20.70
C ILE A 181 -0.63 -22.99 20.54
N LEU A 182 -1.75 -23.39 19.93
CA LEU A 182 -2.11 -24.81 19.80
C LEU A 182 -1.16 -25.54 18.85
N LYS A 183 -0.71 -24.89 17.76
CA LYS A 183 0.27 -25.44 16.82
C LYS A 183 1.57 -25.79 17.53
N ASP A 184 2.08 -24.90 18.37
CA ASP A 184 3.35 -25.12 19.07
C ASP A 184 3.25 -26.21 20.14
N ILE A 185 2.08 -26.39 20.75
CA ILE A 185 1.83 -27.50 21.69
C ILE A 185 1.75 -28.82 20.92
N LEU A 186 0.92 -28.89 19.87
CA LEU A 186 0.72 -30.10 19.06
C LEU A 186 2.03 -30.58 18.40
N ALA A 187 2.87 -29.65 17.91
CA ALA A 187 4.14 -29.98 17.27
C ALA A 187 5.12 -30.72 18.19
N LYS A 188 5.03 -30.54 19.52
CA LYS A 188 5.86 -31.28 20.50
C LYS A 188 5.47 -32.76 20.63
N HIS A 189 4.30 -33.12 20.12
CA HIS A 189 3.75 -34.48 20.14
C HIS A 189 3.66 -35.07 18.73
N ASP A 190 4.42 -34.53 17.77
CA ASP A 190 4.40 -34.95 16.36
C ASP A 190 3.03 -34.85 15.66
N LEU A 191 2.13 -34.01 16.19
CA LEU A 191 0.81 -33.74 15.61
C LEU A 191 0.85 -32.41 14.85
N LYS A 192 0.26 -32.40 13.64
CA LYS A 192 0.15 -31.19 12.83
C LYS A 192 -1.30 -30.72 12.77
N LEU A 193 -1.48 -29.41 12.97
CA LEU A 193 -2.77 -28.76 12.92
C LEU A 193 -3.12 -28.40 11.47
N LYS A 194 -4.17 -29.02 10.92
CA LYS A 194 -4.67 -28.78 9.56
C LYS A 194 -5.66 -27.63 9.49
N SER A 195 -6.53 -27.52 10.51
CA SER A 195 -7.45 -26.39 10.63
C SER A 195 -7.82 -26.07 12.07
N ILE A 196 -8.17 -24.82 12.33
CA ILE A 196 -8.80 -24.37 13.57
C ILE A 196 -10.00 -23.50 13.23
N SER A 197 -11.07 -23.67 14.00
CA SER A 197 -12.31 -22.93 13.83
C SER A 197 -12.81 -22.40 15.17
N MET A 198 -13.29 -21.16 15.15
CA MET A 198 -13.99 -20.54 16.27
C MET A 198 -15.42 -20.22 15.84
N THR A 199 -16.38 -20.74 16.60
CA THR A 199 -17.80 -20.39 16.38
C THR A 199 -18.11 -18.99 16.92
N ALA A 200 -19.24 -18.40 16.51
CA ALA A 200 -19.74 -17.14 17.08
C ALA A 200 -20.01 -17.18 18.60
N ARG A 201 -20.03 -18.38 19.20
CA ARG A 201 -20.18 -18.59 20.65
C ARG A 201 -18.82 -18.77 21.36
N ASN A 202 -17.71 -18.54 20.66
CA ASN A 202 -16.33 -18.75 21.09
C ASN A 202 -16.04 -20.20 21.48
N ALA A 203 -16.73 -21.16 20.85
CA ALA A 203 -16.36 -22.57 20.94
C ALA A 203 -15.33 -22.91 19.86
N TRP A 204 -14.27 -23.59 20.27
CA TRP A 204 -13.15 -23.99 19.44
C TRP A 204 -13.27 -25.44 18.99
N GLN A 205 -12.93 -25.67 17.74
CA GLN A 205 -12.77 -26.99 17.14
C GLN A 205 -11.50 -26.97 16.28
N ILE A 206 -10.71 -28.03 16.38
CA ILE A 206 -9.50 -28.22 15.55
C ILE A 206 -9.59 -29.52 14.74
N ILE A 207 -8.84 -29.57 13.64
CA ILE A 207 -8.70 -30.77 12.80
C ILE A 207 -7.20 -30.98 12.56
N LEU A 208 -6.74 -32.20 12.77
CA LEU A 208 -5.35 -32.61 12.55
C LEU A 208 -5.10 -33.00 11.10
N ASP A 209 -3.83 -33.15 10.72
CA ASP A 209 -3.41 -33.58 9.37
C ASP A 209 -3.92 -34.96 8.97
N ASN A 210 -4.17 -35.84 9.94
CA ASN A 210 -4.79 -37.15 9.75
C ASN A 210 -6.33 -37.15 9.79
N ASP A 211 -6.95 -35.96 9.65
CA ASP A 211 -8.40 -35.71 9.65
C ASP A 211 -9.14 -35.99 10.97
N VAL A 212 -8.44 -36.24 12.08
CA VAL A 212 -9.08 -36.34 13.40
C VAL A 212 -9.61 -34.98 13.82
N ARG A 213 -10.91 -34.93 14.12
CA ARG A 213 -11.59 -33.73 14.62
C ARG A 213 -11.62 -33.69 16.13
N ILE A 214 -11.29 -32.55 16.73
CA ILE A 214 -11.25 -32.38 18.18
C ILE A 214 -12.15 -31.22 18.56
N GLU A 215 -13.19 -31.51 19.35
CA GLU A 215 -14.12 -30.51 19.88
C GLU A 215 -13.62 -30.03 21.26
N LEU A 216 -13.00 -28.86 21.30
CA LEU A 216 -12.45 -28.27 22.53
C LEU A 216 -13.49 -27.47 23.29
N GLY A 217 -14.51 -26.93 22.61
CA GLY A 217 -15.53 -26.10 23.23
C GLY A 217 -15.01 -24.72 23.64
N LYS A 218 -15.67 -24.07 24.61
CA LYS A 218 -15.42 -22.65 24.94
C LYS A 218 -14.44 -22.42 26.09
N LYS A 219 -14.44 -23.30 27.09
CA LYS A 219 -13.69 -23.13 28.34
C LYS A 219 -12.54 -24.12 28.40
N GLU A 220 -11.49 -23.76 29.14
CA GLU A 220 -10.39 -24.68 29.49
C GLU A 220 -9.76 -25.34 28.25
N VAL A 221 -9.63 -24.59 27.15
CA VAL A 221 -9.17 -25.10 25.85
C VAL A 221 -7.83 -25.83 25.99
N LEU A 222 -6.88 -25.26 26.73
CA LEU A 222 -5.57 -25.86 26.96
C LEU A 222 -5.63 -27.12 27.83
N GLU A 223 -6.45 -27.14 28.89
CA GLU A 223 -6.59 -28.34 29.74
C GLU A 223 -7.24 -29.49 28.96
N ARG A 224 -8.23 -29.17 28.13
CA ARG A 224 -8.89 -30.13 27.24
C ARG A 224 -7.94 -30.66 26.18
N LEU A 225 -7.11 -29.79 25.60
CA LEU A 225 -6.06 -30.22 24.67
C LEU A 225 -5.04 -31.14 25.36
N ASN A 226 -4.58 -30.81 26.57
CA ASN A 226 -3.65 -31.67 27.30
C ASN A 226 -4.25 -33.05 27.57
N ARG A 227 -5.52 -33.11 27.97
CA ARG A 227 -6.24 -34.38 28.13
C ARG A 227 -6.29 -35.18 26.84
N PHE A 228 -6.51 -34.52 25.70
CA PHE A 228 -6.43 -35.18 24.40
C PHE A 228 -5.04 -35.78 24.15
N LEU A 229 -3.97 -35.03 24.43
CA LEU A 229 -2.60 -35.49 24.22
C LEU A 229 -2.24 -36.70 25.10
N GLU A 230 -2.82 -36.81 26.30
CA GLU A 230 -2.68 -37.99 27.16
C GLU A 230 -3.48 -39.20 26.64
N LEU A 231 -4.69 -38.97 26.13
CA LEU A 231 -5.59 -40.05 25.69
C LEU A 231 -5.25 -40.56 24.29
N TYR A 232 -4.78 -39.69 23.39
CA TYR A 232 -4.67 -39.98 21.97
C TYR A 232 -3.75 -41.17 21.63
N PRO A 233 -2.57 -41.34 22.26
CA PRO A 233 -1.73 -42.53 22.05
C PRO A 233 -2.42 -43.84 22.42
N LEU A 234 -3.29 -43.82 23.44
CA LEU A 234 -4.07 -45.01 23.84
C LEU A 234 -5.16 -45.33 22.80
N LEU A 235 -5.80 -44.29 22.24
CA LEU A 235 -6.80 -44.46 21.18
C LEU A 235 -6.21 -45.01 19.89
N GLN A 236 -4.95 -44.66 19.58
CA GLN A 236 -4.23 -45.17 18.41
C GLN A 236 -3.84 -46.65 18.49
N GLN A 237 -3.91 -47.28 19.66
CA GLN A 237 -3.65 -48.72 19.80
C GLN A 237 -4.77 -49.59 19.22
N THR A 238 -5.97 -49.02 19.04
CA THR A 238 -7.08 -49.68 18.35
C THR A 238 -6.77 -49.75 16.86
N THR A 239 -6.66 -50.96 16.31
CA THR A 239 -6.19 -51.19 14.93
C THR A 239 -7.30 -51.46 13.92
N ASP A 240 -8.50 -51.83 14.36
CA ASP A 240 -9.63 -52.18 13.47
C ASP A 240 -10.38 -50.94 12.95
N LYS A 241 -10.18 -49.78 13.57
CA LYS A 241 -10.87 -48.52 13.26
C LYS A 241 -9.94 -47.34 13.45
N ARG A 242 -10.23 -46.25 12.73
CA ARG A 242 -9.57 -44.96 12.95
C ARG A 242 -10.43 -44.06 13.82
N VAL A 243 -9.79 -43.18 14.59
CA VAL A 243 -10.48 -42.11 15.30
C VAL A 243 -11.01 -41.11 14.27
N ASP A 244 -12.31 -40.80 14.32
CA ASP A 244 -12.94 -39.76 13.50
C ASP A 244 -12.99 -38.44 14.25
N TYR A 245 -13.50 -38.47 15.47
CA TYR A 245 -13.54 -37.30 16.34
C TYR A 245 -13.33 -37.64 17.81
N VAL A 246 -12.86 -36.65 18.57
CA VAL A 246 -12.79 -36.68 20.03
C VAL A 246 -13.48 -35.42 20.58
N ASP A 247 -14.56 -35.61 21.33
CA ASP A 247 -15.29 -34.53 21.97
C ASP A 247 -14.87 -34.39 23.44
N LEU A 248 -14.20 -33.28 23.74
CA LEU A 248 -13.64 -32.96 25.07
C LEU A 248 -14.47 -31.91 25.81
N ARG A 249 -15.71 -31.65 25.36
CA ARG A 249 -16.55 -30.63 25.98
C ARG A 249 -16.99 -31.00 27.40
N TYR A 250 -16.83 -32.26 27.79
CA TYR A 250 -17.11 -32.80 29.13
C TYR A 250 -16.00 -32.50 30.14
N THR A 251 -16.39 -32.23 31.39
CA THR A 251 -15.46 -31.79 32.44
C THR A 251 -14.37 -32.81 32.75
N SER A 252 -14.70 -34.10 32.82
CA SER A 252 -13.81 -35.17 33.27
C SER A 252 -13.71 -36.36 32.30
N GLY A 253 -14.15 -36.19 31.05
CA GLY A 253 -14.20 -37.28 30.08
C GLY A 253 -14.00 -36.81 28.64
N ALA A 254 -14.00 -37.79 27.74
CA ALA A 254 -13.99 -37.59 26.30
C ALA A 254 -14.95 -38.59 25.65
N ALA A 255 -15.68 -38.16 24.61
CA ALA A 255 -16.42 -39.06 23.74
C ALA A 255 -15.65 -39.27 22.44
N VAL A 256 -15.46 -40.53 22.03
CA VAL A 256 -14.68 -40.87 20.84
C VAL A 256 -15.59 -41.45 19.77
N GLY A 257 -15.60 -40.83 18.61
CA GLY A 257 -16.21 -41.37 17.39
C GLY A 257 -15.18 -42.14 16.58
N TRP A 258 -15.59 -43.31 16.07
CA TRP A 258 -14.75 -44.18 15.25
C TRP A 258 -15.28 -44.23 13.82
N ALA A 259 -14.37 -44.24 12.85
CA ALA A 259 -14.67 -44.50 11.45
C ALA A 259 -13.97 -45.79 10.98
N PRO A 260 -14.50 -46.46 9.93
CA PRO A 260 -13.79 -47.53 9.25
C PRO A 260 -12.41 -47.03 8.78
N LEU A 261 -11.45 -47.96 8.68
CA LEU A 261 -10.19 -47.66 8.02
C LEU A 261 -10.45 -47.24 6.57
N LEU A 262 -9.67 -46.28 6.09
CA LEU A 262 -9.69 -45.94 4.67
C LEU A 262 -9.16 -47.16 3.90
N VAL A 263 -10.06 -47.86 3.22
CA VAL A 263 -9.68 -48.92 2.28
C VAL A 263 -9.31 -48.20 0.99
N ASP A 264 -8.10 -48.41 0.49
CA ASP A 264 -7.69 -47.90 -0.82
C ASP A 264 -8.76 -48.29 -1.85
N ALA A 265 -9.21 -47.31 -2.65
CA ALA A 265 -10.16 -47.58 -3.71
C ALA A 265 -9.61 -48.70 -4.60
N PRO A 266 -10.41 -49.75 -4.92
CA PRO A 266 -9.92 -50.82 -5.77
C PRO A 266 -9.39 -50.24 -7.08
N PRO A 267 -8.24 -50.72 -7.59
CA PRO A 267 -7.64 -50.21 -8.81
C PRO A 267 -8.58 -50.51 -9.99
N GLY A 268 -9.39 -49.54 -10.39
CA GLY A 268 -10.40 -49.79 -11.43
C GLY A 268 -11.29 -48.63 -11.85
N PHE A 269 -11.18 -47.44 -11.25
CA PHE A 269 -11.91 -46.26 -11.72
C PHE A 269 -10.95 -45.07 -11.85
N GLN A 270 -10.25 -45.03 -13.00
CA GLN A 270 -9.68 -43.82 -13.58
C GLN A 270 -10.44 -43.50 -14.86
#